data_AF-A0A1F9DGN2-F1
#
_entry.id   AF-A0A1F9DGN2-F1
#
_cell.length_a   1.000
_cell.length_b   1.000
_cell.length_c   1.000
_cell.angle_alpha   90.00
_cell.angle_beta   90.00
_cell.angle_gamma   90.00
#
_symmetry.space_group_name_H-M   'P 1'
#
loop_
_entity.id
_entity.type
_entity.pdbx_description
1 polymer ?
#
loop_
_entity_poly.entity_id
_entity_poly.type
_entity_poly.pdbx_seq_one_letter_code
_entity_poly.pdbx_strand_id
1 'polypeptide(L)'
;MAYNIVYKKSVQRDLKKLPKAVAGRILDDIEDELARNADTYPILKGPFAGLRRYRSGDYRVIYAIVEGDVLILRVGHRKEVYKKAP
;
A
#
# COMPACT_ATOMS: atom_id res chain seq x y z
N MET A 1 -1.23 -6.94 18.10
CA MET A 1 0.00 -6.14 17.91
C MET A 1 -0.07 -5.53 16.53
N ALA A 2 0.42 -4.30 16.34
CA ALA A 2 0.50 -3.70 15.01
C ALA A 2 1.82 -4.09 14.34
N TYR A 3 1.78 -4.33 13.04
CA TYR A 3 2.95 -4.46 12.19
C TYR A 3 3.69 -3.12 12.12
N ASN A 4 5.02 -3.17 12.01
CA ASN A 4 5.82 -1.99 11.71
C ASN A 4 5.73 -1.67 10.20
N ILE A 5 5.51 -0.39 9.87
CA ILE A 5 5.33 0.06 8.48
C ILE A 5 6.64 0.58 7.92
N VAL A 6 7.07 0.02 6.79
CA VAL A 6 8.29 0.43 6.06
C VAL A 6 7.93 0.87 4.65
N TYR A 7 8.47 1.99 4.19
CA TYR A 7 8.16 2.53 2.85
C TYR A 7 9.35 2.35 1.90
N LYS A 8 9.13 1.73 0.73
CA LYS A 8 10.13 1.77 -0.36
C LYS A 8 10.31 3.22 -0.82
N LYS A 9 11.54 3.62 -1.15
CA LYS A 9 11.84 4.98 -1.65
C LYS A 9 10.96 5.42 -2.84
N SER A 10 10.51 4.47 -3.67
CA SER A 10 9.58 4.75 -4.77
C SER A 10 8.24 5.31 -4.33
N VAL A 11 7.74 4.93 -3.15
CA VAL A 11 6.44 5.35 -2.62
C VAL A 11 6.38 6.86 -2.41
N GLN A 12 7.49 7.50 -2.09
CA GLN A 12 7.53 8.97 -1.98
C GLN A 12 7.12 9.64 -3.31
N ARG A 13 7.52 9.07 -4.46
CA ARG A 13 7.13 9.60 -5.78
C ARG A 13 5.67 9.28 -6.12
N ASP A 14 5.15 8.18 -5.61
CA ASP A 14 3.74 7.80 -5.77
C ASP A 14 2.84 8.79 -5.02
N LEU A 15 3.13 9.04 -3.73
CA LEU A 15 2.38 9.97 -2.89
C LEU A 15 2.42 11.40 -3.44
N LYS A 16 3.57 11.86 -3.96
CA LYS A 16 3.71 13.19 -4.59
C LYS A 16 2.81 13.41 -5.81
N LYS A 17 2.34 12.35 -6.47
CA LYS A 17 1.42 12.46 -7.62
C LYS A 17 -0.04 12.57 -7.20
N LEU A 18 -0.34 12.40 -5.92
CA LEU A 18 -1.71 12.44 -5.40
C LEU A 18 -2.06 13.84 -4.88
N PRO A 19 -3.35 14.22 -4.91
CA PRO A 19 -3.81 15.39 -4.17
C PRO A 19 -3.42 15.27 -2.69
N LYS A 20 -3.02 16.38 -2.06
CA LYS A 20 -2.51 16.39 -0.67
C LYS A 20 -3.47 15.75 0.33
N ALA A 21 -4.77 16.06 0.22
CA ALA A 21 -5.80 15.47 1.08
C ALA A 21 -5.93 13.95 0.90
N VAL A 22 -5.76 13.45 -0.33
CA VAL A 22 -5.78 12.01 -0.62
C VAL A 22 -4.54 11.33 -0.03
N ALA A 23 -3.35 11.92 -0.24
CA ALA A 23 -2.12 11.37 0.30
C ALA A 23 -2.15 11.30 1.84
N GLY A 24 -2.65 12.35 2.49
CA GLY A 24 -2.85 12.39 3.94
C GLY A 24 -3.76 11.26 4.41
N ARG A 25 -4.97 11.16 3.85
CA ARG A 25 -5.91 10.08 4.19
C ARG A 25 -5.31 8.68 4.02
N ILE A 26 -4.57 8.45 2.94
CA ILE A 26 -3.95 7.13 2.71
C ILE A 26 -2.89 6.84 3.77
N LEU A 27 -2.10 7.83 4.19
CA LEU A 27 -1.11 7.64 5.25
C LEU A 27 -1.80 7.33 6.58
N ASP A 28 -2.86 8.06 6.92
CA ASP A 28 -3.67 7.81 8.12
C ASP A 28 -4.26 6.39 8.10
N ASP A 29 -4.88 6.00 6.97
CA ASP A 29 -5.41 4.64 6.79
C ASP A 29 -4.32 3.55 6.90
N ILE A 30 -3.08 3.85 6.50
CA ILE A 30 -1.97 2.89 6.60
C ILE A 30 -1.60 2.66 8.06
N GLU A 31 -1.44 3.74 8.84
CA GLU A 31 -1.00 3.66 10.24
C GLU A 31 -2.12 3.14 11.16
N ASP A 32 -3.38 3.49 10.90
CA ASP A 32 -4.51 3.14 11.76
C ASP A 32 -5.09 1.74 11.48
N GLU A 33 -5.30 1.42 10.20
CA GLU A 33 -6.03 0.22 9.79
C GLU A 33 -5.12 -0.86 9.20
N LEU A 34 -4.24 -0.47 8.27
CA LEU A 34 -3.38 -1.44 7.57
C LEU A 34 -2.35 -2.03 8.53
N ALA A 35 -1.72 -1.22 9.38
CA ALA A 35 -0.75 -1.69 10.37
C ALA A 35 -1.33 -2.73 11.34
N ARG A 36 -2.65 -2.75 11.58
CA ARG A 36 -3.28 -3.70 12.51
C ARG A 36 -3.80 -4.97 11.83
N ASN A 37 -4.16 -4.88 10.56
CA ASN A 37 -4.92 -5.92 9.85
C ASN A 37 -4.20 -6.43 8.59
N ALA A 38 -2.89 -6.18 8.45
CA ALA A 38 -2.15 -6.38 7.20
C ALA A 38 -2.24 -7.81 6.61
N ASP A 39 -2.30 -8.84 7.43
CA ASP A 39 -2.38 -10.25 7.03
C ASP A 39 -3.79 -10.69 6.61
N THR A 40 -4.82 -9.90 6.93
CA THR A 40 -6.22 -10.17 6.60
C THR A 40 -6.57 -9.77 5.17
N TYR A 41 -5.85 -8.82 4.57
CA TYR A 41 -6.21 -8.28 3.25
C TYR A 41 -5.79 -9.20 2.09
N PRO A 42 -6.52 -9.21 0.96
CA PRO A 42 -6.32 -10.17 -0.12
C PRO A 42 -4.92 -10.18 -0.74
N ILE A 43 -4.45 -11.38 -1.07
CA ILE A 43 -3.25 -11.61 -1.89
C ILE A 43 -3.59 -11.41 -3.37
N LEU A 44 -2.74 -10.67 -4.07
CA LEU A 44 -2.82 -10.41 -5.51
C LEU A 44 -2.35 -11.63 -6.32
N LYS A 45 -2.76 -11.68 -7.59
CA LYS A 45 -2.39 -12.71 -8.56
C LYS A 45 -1.70 -12.09 -9.78
N GLY A 46 -1.15 -12.92 -10.66
CA GLY A 46 -0.54 -12.49 -11.92
C GLY A 46 0.77 -11.72 -11.67
N PRO A 47 1.03 -10.59 -12.37
CA PRO A 47 2.27 -9.82 -12.23
C PRO A 47 2.58 -9.27 -10.82
N PHE A 48 1.61 -9.33 -9.90
CA PHE A 48 1.75 -8.92 -8.50
C PHE A 48 1.55 -10.10 -7.54
N ALA A 49 1.69 -11.34 -8.01
CA ALA A 49 1.51 -12.53 -7.19
C ALA A 49 2.37 -12.49 -5.92
N GLY A 50 1.78 -12.91 -4.79
CA GLY A 50 2.43 -12.90 -3.49
C GLY A 50 2.38 -11.56 -2.74
N LEU A 51 2.03 -10.46 -3.41
CA LEU A 51 1.80 -9.17 -2.78
C LEU A 51 0.37 -9.04 -2.26
N ARG A 52 0.14 -8.11 -1.35
CA ARG A 52 -1.19 -7.80 -0.80
C ARG A 52 -1.65 -6.41 -1.20
N ARG A 53 -2.97 -6.19 -1.07
CA ARG A 53 -3.62 -4.94 -1.43
C ARG A 53 -4.53 -4.44 -0.32
N TYR A 54 -4.30 -3.21 0.08
CA TYR A 54 -5.25 -2.42 0.87
C TYR A 54 -5.99 -1.40 0.00
N ARG A 55 -7.26 -1.12 0.34
CA ARG A 55 -8.14 -0.20 -0.39
C ARG A 55 -8.45 1.02 0.47
N SER A 56 -8.08 2.20 -0.02
CA SER A 56 -8.51 3.50 0.52
C SER A 56 -9.34 4.23 -0.54
N GLY A 57 -10.68 4.10 -0.47
CA GLY A 57 -11.59 4.63 -1.48
C GLY A 57 -11.28 4.11 -2.90
N ASP A 58 -10.89 5.00 -3.82
CA ASP A 58 -10.45 4.70 -5.20
C ASP A 58 -8.93 4.50 -5.36
N TYR A 59 -8.18 4.62 -4.26
CA TYR A 59 -6.74 4.40 -4.21
C TYR A 59 -6.41 3.03 -3.62
N ARG A 60 -5.24 2.51 -3.96
CA ARG A 60 -4.75 1.23 -3.46
C ARG A 60 -3.31 1.39 -2.99
N VAL A 61 -3.02 0.62 -1.96
CA VAL A 61 -1.69 0.44 -1.41
C VAL A 61 -1.31 -1.02 -1.68
N ILE A 62 -0.21 -1.24 -2.40
CA ILE A 62 0.35 -2.57 -2.64
C ILE A 62 1.55 -2.73 -1.72
N TYR A 63 1.57 -3.83 -0.98
CA TYR A 63 2.58 -4.09 0.05
C TYR A 63 2.90 -5.59 0.14
N ALA A 64 3.96 -5.90 0.89
CA ALA A 64 4.32 -7.24 1.31
C ALA A 64 4.46 -7.30 2.83
N ILE A 65 4.32 -8.48 3.41
CA ILE A 65 4.70 -8.74 4.81
C ILE A 65 6.03 -9.50 4.75
N VAL A 66 7.10 -8.93 5.30
CA VAL A 66 8.46 -9.48 5.27
C VAL A 66 9.01 -9.41 6.68
N GLU A 67 9.39 -10.56 7.25
CA GLU A 67 10.01 -10.63 8.59
C GLU A 67 9.21 -9.94 9.71
N GLY A 68 7.88 -9.87 9.57
CA GLY A 68 7.02 -9.19 10.55
C GLY A 68 6.82 -7.69 10.31
N ASP A 69 7.42 -7.14 9.25
CA ASP A 69 7.20 -5.76 8.78
C ASP A 69 6.25 -5.72 7.59
N VAL A 70 5.49 -4.64 7.48
CA VAL A 70 4.71 -4.32 6.28
C VAL A 70 5.49 -3.35 5.40
N LEU A 71 6.01 -3.88 4.30
CA LEU A 71 6.74 -3.11 3.29
C LEU A 71 5.79 -2.54 2.24
N ILE A 72 5.52 -1.24 2.30
CA ILE A 72 4.74 -0.49 1.30
C ILE A 72 5.58 -0.32 0.04
N LEU A 73 5.08 -0.89 -1.06
CA LEU A 73 5.79 -0.91 -2.35
C LEU A 73 5.28 0.15 -3.31
N ARG A 74 3.96 0.35 -3.35
CA ARG A 74 3.26 1.23 -4.30
C ARG A 74 2.02 1.86 -3.70
N VAL A 75 1.73 3.10 -4.08
CA VAL A 75 0.46 3.77 -3.77
C VAL A 75 -0.08 4.40 -5.05
N GLY A 76 -1.39 4.31 -5.30
CA GLY A 76 -1.95 5.00 -6.46
C GLY A 76 -3.42 4.76 -6.70
N HIS A 77 -3.98 5.51 -7.65
CA HIS A 77 -5.35 5.33 -8.09
C HIS A 77 -5.52 3.94 -8.73
N ARG A 78 -6.70 3.31 -8.58
CA ARG A 78 -6.98 1.95 -9.05
C ARG A 78 -6.65 1.69 -10.52
N LYS A 79 -6.75 2.71 -11.37
CA LYS A 79 -6.45 2.64 -12.81
C LYS A 79 -4.95 2.61 -13.12
N GLU A 80 -4.13 3.19 -12.26
CA GLU A 80 -2.70 3.41 -12.50
C GLU A 80 -1.81 2.44 -11.73
N VAL A 81 -2.22 2.07 -10.52
CA VAL A 81 -1.40 1.32 -9.55
C VAL A 81 -1.01 -0.08 -10.05
N TYR A 82 -1.67 -0.64 -11.07
CA TYR A 82 -1.36 -1.96 -11.63
C TYR A 82 -0.60 -1.92 -12.96
N LYS A 83 -0.35 -0.74 -13.55
CA LYS A 83 0.22 -0.64 -14.91
C LYS A 83 1.69 -1.04 -15.03
N LYS A 84 2.41 -1.15 -13.92
CA LYS A 84 3.83 -1.57 -13.86
C LYS A 84 4.01 -2.50 -12.66
N ALA A 85 4.79 -3.57 -12.69
CA ALA A 85 5.08 -4.29 -11.44
C ALA A 85 5.96 -3.43 -10.49
N PRO A 86 5.95 -3.65 -9.16
CA PRO A 86 6.70 -2.85 -8.17
C PRO A 86 8.22 -3.03 -8.20
#